data_AF-A0A8X8B7R5-F1
#
_entry.id   AF-A0A8X8B7R5-F1
#
_cell.length_a   1.000
_cell.length_b   1.000
_cell.length_c   1.000
_cell.angle_alpha   90.00
_cell.angle_beta   90.00
_cell.angle_gamma   90.00
#
_symmetry.space_group_name_H-M   'P 1'
#
loop_
_entity.id
_entity.type
_entity.pdbx_description
1 polymer ?
#
loop_
_entity_poly.entity_id
_entity_poly.type
_entity_poly.pdbx_seq_one_letter_code
_entity_poly.pdbx_strand_id
1 'polypeptide(L)'
;MKCVVVLVTGRPLMIEEYIDSIDAVAVAWLPGTEGQGVADVLFGDHPFTGTLPRTWMKRVAQLPMNVGDSAYDPLFPFGFGITSK
;
A
#
# COMPACT_ATOMS: atom_id res chain seq x y z
N MET A 1 16.11 10.46 10.13
CA MET A 1 16.70 9.37 9.33
C MET A 1 15.68 9.02 8.27
N LYS A 2 16.08 8.76 7.02
CA LYS A 2 15.13 8.35 5.99
C LYS A 2 14.83 6.85 6.10
N CYS A 3 13.57 6.44 5.98
CA CYS A 3 13.14 5.05 6.11
C CYS A 3 12.04 4.70 5.09
N VAL A 4 12.22 3.55 4.43
CA VAL A 4 11.20 2.93 3.57
C VAL A 4 10.65 1.71 4.29
N VAL A 5 9.33 1.65 4.47
CA VAL A 5 8.66 0.49 5.08
C VAL A 5 8.13 -0.44 3.99
N VAL A 6 8.56 -1.70 4.04
CA VAL A 6 7.96 -2.78 3.23
C VAL A 6 6.89 -3.46 4.06
N LEU A 7 5.63 -3.22 3.72
CA LEU A 7 4.49 -3.82 4.42
C LEU A 7 4.11 -5.17 3.79
N VAL A 8 4.41 -6.25 4.50
CA VAL A 8 4.02 -7.61 4.16
C VAL A 8 2.71 -7.95 4.86
N THR A 9 1.63 -8.12 4.10
CA THR A 9 0.28 -8.32 4.64
C THR A 9 -0.64 -9.04 3.66
N GLY A 10 -1.58 -9.83 4.16
CA GLY A 10 -2.63 -10.45 3.34
C GLY A 10 -3.81 -9.54 3.02
N ARG A 11 -3.88 -8.34 3.62
CA ARG A 11 -5.03 -7.42 3.52
C ARG A 11 -4.68 -5.98 3.96
N PRO A 12 -5.48 -4.97 3.59
CA PRO A 12 -5.34 -3.63 4.15
C PRO A 12 -5.39 -3.63 5.68
N LEU A 13 -4.48 -2.89 6.31
CA LEU A 13 -4.38 -2.69 7.76
C LEU A 13 -4.58 -1.21 8.11
N MET A 14 -4.96 -0.90 9.34
CA MET A 14 -4.97 0.49 9.80
C MET A 14 -3.53 0.98 9.92
N ILE A 15 -3.11 1.89 9.03
CA ILE A 15 -1.73 2.41 8.99
C ILE A 15 -1.65 3.95 9.02
N GLU A 16 -2.79 4.64 9.11
CA GLU A 16 -2.88 6.11 9.05
C GLU A 16 -1.92 6.80 10.03
N GLU A 17 -1.83 6.28 11.26
CA GLU A 17 -0.95 6.83 12.31
C GLU A 17 0.55 6.77 11.99
N TYR A 18 0.98 5.89 11.07
CA TYR A 18 2.39 5.75 10.70
C TYR A 18 2.77 6.55 9.47
N ILE A 19 1.81 6.98 8.64
CA ILE A 19 2.07 7.61 7.33
C ILE A 19 2.95 8.87 7.47
N ASP A 20 2.73 9.68 8.50
CA ASP A 20 3.50 10.91 8.72
C ASP A 20 4.91 10.66 9.29
N SER A 21 5.18 9.43 9.76
CA SER A 21 6.46 9.06 10.39
C SER A 21 7.44 8.36 9.45
N ILE A 22 7.00 7.99 8.24
CA ILE A 22 7.77 7.21 7.27
C ILE A 22 7.93 7.99 5.96
N ASP A 23 9.10 7.90 5.33
CA ASP A 23 9.34 8.61 4.07
C ASP A 23 8.65 7.92 2.88
N ALA A 24 8.49 6.59 2.94
CA ALA A 24 7.77 5.82 1.94
C ALA A 24 7.25 4.49 2.50
N VAL A 25 6.16 3.98 1.91
CA VAL A 25 5.63 2.63 2.17
C VAL A 25 5.41 1.89 0.86
N ALA A 26 5.88 0.64 0.80
CA ALA A 26 5.63 -0.29 -0.30
C ALA A 26 4.85 -1.48 0.23
N VAL A 27 3.68 -1.76 -0.35
CA VAL A 27 2.86 -2.91 0.05
C VAL A 27 3.27 -4.11 -0.82
N ALA A 28 3.99 -5.05 -0.21
CA ALA A 28 4.48 -6.25 -0.89
C ALA A 28 3.48 -7.41 -0.89
N TRP A 29 2.34 -7.24 -0.18
CA TRP A 29 1.35 -8.29 0.06
C TRP A 29 1.99 -9.53 0.70
N LEU A 30 1.79 -10.72 0.14
CA LEU A 30 2.47 -11.96 0.50
C LEU A 30 3.30 -12.40 -0.73
N PRO A 31 4.55 -11.92 -0.88
CA PRO A 31 5.29 -11.97 -2.15
C PRO A 31 5.83 -13.37 -2.52
N GLY A 32 5.63 -14.38 -1.69
CA GLY A 32 6.14 -15.74 -1.93
C GLY A 32 7.64 -15.86 -1.62
N THR A 33 8.32 -16.78 -2.30
CA THR A 33 9.73 -17.13 -2.05
C THR A 33 10.72 -16.16 -2.70
N GLU A 34 10.31 -15.47 -3.77
CA GLU A 34 11.18 -14.64 -4.60
C GLU A 34 11.34 -13.22 -4.04
N GLY A 35 11.89 -13.11 -2.83
CA GLY A 35 12.07 -11.82 -2.14
C GLY A 35 12.93 -10.80 -2.91
N GLN A 36 13.77 -11.26 -3.85
CA GLN A 36 14.54 -10.41 -4.75
C GLN A 36 13.64 -9.47 -5.57
N GLY A 37 12.43 -9.91 -5.94
CA GLY A 37 11.49 -9.06 -6.69
C GLY A 37 11.05 -7.80 -5.92
N VAL A 38 11.13 -7.81 -4.59
CA VAL A 38 10.90 -6.60 -3.77
C VAL A 38 12.09 -5.64 -3.90
N ALA A 39 13.32 -6.16 -3.92
CA ALA A 39 14.52 -5.36 -4.07
C ALA A 39 14.60 -4.73 -5.47
N ASP A 40 14.26 -5.47 -6.52
CA ASP A 40 14.36 -4.99 -7.91
C ASP A 40 13.59 -3.69 -8.14
N VAL A 41 12.41 -3.53 -7.52
CA VAL A 41 11.63 -2.28 -7.62
C VAL A 41 12.09 -1.19 -6.66
N LEU A 42 12.59 -1.54 -5.47
CA LEU A 42 13.08 -0.58 -4.49
C LEU A 42 14.39 0.09 -4.92
N PHE A 43 15.25 -0.64 -5.63
CA PHE A 43 16.53 -0.15 -6.12
C PHE A 43 16.48 0.35 -7.56
N GLY A 44 15.32 0.26 -8.22
CA GLY A 44 15.07 0.90 -9.51
C GLY A 44 15.48 0.07 -10.74
N ASP A 45 15.72 -1.24 -10.58
CA ASP A 45 15.91 -2.15 -11.71
C ASP A 45 14.60 -2.30 -12.51
N HIS A 46 13.45 -2.16 -11.84
CA HIS A 46 12.12 -2.09 -12.44
C HIS A 46 11.26 -0.97 -11.81
N PRO A 47 10.35 -0.34 -12.58
CA PRO A 47 9.46 0.67 -12.04
C PRO A 47 8.31 0.06 -11.21
N PHE A 48 7.81 0.81 -10.24
CA PHE A 48 6.54 0.48 -9.58
C PHE A 48 5.37 0.64 -10.56
N THR A 49 4.58 -0.42 -10.75
CA THR A 49 3.39 -0.43 -11.61
C THR A 49 2.11 -0.92 -10.90
N GLY A 50 2.25 -1.42 -9.68
CA GLY A 50 1.15 -1.97 -8.90
C GLY A 50 0.13 -0.90 -8.49
N THR A 51 -1.16 -1.26 -8.54
CA THR A 51 -2.26 -0.46 -8.01
C THR A 51 -3.05 -1.27 -7.00
N LEU A 52 -3.69 -0.61 -6.03
CA LEU A 52 -4.41 -1.26 -4.96
C LEU A 52 -5.64 -2.02 -5.49
N PRO A 53 -5.71 -3.35 -5.35
CA PRO A 53 -6.88 -4.14 -5.74
C PRO A 53 -8.01 -4.09 -4.69
N ARG A 54 -7.79 -3.37 -3.58
CA ARG A 54 -8.72 -3.22 -2.46
C ARG A 54 -8.62 -1.80 -1.91
N THR A 55 -9.75 -1.27 -1.46
CA THR A 55 -9.82 -0.04 -0.68
C THR A 55 -8.98 -0.14 0.59
N TRP A 56 -8.15 0.86 0.87
CA TRP A 56 -7.42 0.99 2.14
C TRP A 56 -8.18 1.91 3.08
N MET A 57 -8.68 1.39 4.21
CA MET A 57 -9.45 2.20 5.17
C MET A 57 -8.54 3.12 6.00
N LYS A 58 -9.08 4.25 6.46
CA LYS A 58 -8.46 5.08 7.51
C LYS A 58 -8.63 4.38 8.86
N ARG A 59 -9.85 3.93 9.14
CA ARG A 59 -10.24 3.31 10.41
C ARG A 59 -11.06 2.03 10.18
N VAL A 60 -10.91 1.05 11.06
CA VAL A 60 -11.65 -0.23 11.01
C VAL A 60 -13.16 -0.01 11.11
N ALA A 61 -13.61 1.01 11.83
CA ALA A 61 -15.02 1.36 11.98
C ALA A 61 -15.71 1.78 10.66
N GLN A 62 -14.94 2.05 9.59
CA GLN A 62 -15.50 2.33 8.26
C GLN A 62 -15.92 1.05 7.53
N LEU A 63 -15.55 -0.13 8.03
CA LEU A 63 -15.86 -1.39 7.36
C LEU A 63 -17.33 -1.81 7.60
N PRO A 64 -18.03 -2.35 6.58
CA PRO A 64 -17.56 -2.55 5.21
C PRO A 64 -17.56 -1.23 4.40
N MET A 65 -16.49 -1.00 3.62
CA MET A 65 -16.37 0.11 2.68
C MET A 65 -15.66 -0.37 1.42
N ASN A 66 -16.33 -0.25 0.27
CA ASN A 66 -15.83 -0.66 -1.04
C ASN A 66 -16.05 0.46 -2.06
N VAL A 67 -15.35 0.37 -3.19
CA VAL A 67 -15.53 1.30 -4.31
C VAL A 67 -16.98 1.28 -4.79
N GLY A 68 -17.57 2.47 -4.94
CA GLY A 68 -18.97 2.65 -5.34
C GLY A 68 -19.96 2.89 -4.19
N ASP A 69 -19.54 2.70 -2.93
CA ASP A 69 -20.38 3.03 -1.78
C ASP A 69 -20.64 4.55 -1.69
N SER A 70 -21.82 4.95 -1.22
CA SER A 70 -22.19 6.37 -1.11
C SER A 70 -21.35 7.15 -0.11
N ALA A 71 -20.83 6.48 0.92
CA ALA A 71 -19.97 7.04 1.96
C ALA A 71 -18.51 6.57 1.81
N TYR A 72 -17.97 6.60 0.59
CA TYR A 72 -16.62 6.14 0.28
C TYR A 72 -15.54 7.17 0.65
N ASP A 73 -14.93 6.99 1.83
CA ASP A 73 -13.85 7.85 2.36
C ASP A 73 -12.58 7.05 2.73
N PRO A 74 -11.82 6.56 1.75
CA PRO A 74 -10.64 5.74 1.99
C PRO A 74 -9.41 6.55 2.41
N LEU A 75 -8.44 5.89 3.05
CA LEU A 75 -7.08 6.42 3.20
C LEU A 75 -6.37 6.40 1.84
N PHE A 76 -6.42 5.26 1.16
CA PHE A 76 -5.99 5.10 -0.22
C PHE A 76 -7.11 4.41 -1.02
N PRO A 77 -7.61 5.02 -2.11
CA PRO A 77 -8.71 4.44 -2.87
C PRO A 77 -8.28 3.18 -3.63
N PHE A 78 -9.26 2.33 -3.96
CA PHE A 78 -9.09 1.30 -4.99
C PHE A 78 -8.45 1.88 -6.25
N GLY A 79 -7.48 1.17 -6.83
CA GLY A 79 -6.72 1.59 -8.00
C GLY A 79 -5.59 2.58 -7.69
N PHE A 80 -5.41 3.01 -6.43
CA PHE A 80 -4.29 3.88 -6.07
C PHE A 80 -2.96 3.15 -6.25
N GLY A 81 -1.98 3.83 -6.84
CA GLY A 81 -0.62 3.37 -6.99
C GLY A 81 0.27 4.55 -7.36
N ILE A 82 1.50 4.57 -6.87
CA ILE A 82 2.49 5.58 -7.23
C ILE A 82 3.46 4.94 -8.20
N THR A 83 3.72 5.60 -9.32
CA THR A 83 4.75 5.19 -10.26
C THR A 83 6.07 5.89 -9.93
N SER A 84 7.17 5.14 -9.95
CA SER A 84 8.50 5.74 -10.01
C SER A 84 8.73 6.28 -11.42
N LYS A 85 9.40 7.44 -11.53
CA LYS A 85 9.88 7.95 -12.82
C LYS A 85 11.10 7.17 -13.31
#